data_AF-A0A443SH33-F1
#
_entry.id   AF-A0A443SH33-F1
#
_cell.length_a   1.000
_cell.length_b   1.000
_cell.length_c   1.000
_cell.angle_alpha   90.00
_cell.angle_beta   90.00
_cell.angle_gamma   90.00
#
_symmetry.space_group_name_H-M   'P 1'
#
loop_
_entity.id
_entity.type
_entity.pdbx_description
1 polymer ?
#
loop_
_entity_poly.entity_id
_entity_poly.type
_entity_poly.pdbx_seq_one_letter_code
_entity_poly.pdbx_strand_id
1 'polypeptide(L)'
;AKSKEPKPIATFKHHLAAITSIQWHPTDTTVFAASGADNQLTLWDLAVEKDDDDDDQEQEAELRDLPPQLLFIHQGQKDIKELHWHTQIPGLVVSTASNGIDIFRSISV
;
A
#
# COMPACT_ATOMS: atom_id res chain seq x y z
N ALA A 1 -10.35 -32.40 18.59
CA ALA A 1 -9.00 -31.87 18.34
C ALA A 1 -9.08 -30.35 18.33
N LYS A 2 -8.23 -29.64 19.10
CA LYS A 2 -8.18 -28.17 19.01
C LYS A 2 -7.67 -27.79 17.63
N SER A 3 -8.45 -27.05 16.85
CA SER A 3 -8.02 -26.51 15.56
C SER A 3 -6.84 -25.57 15.79
N LYS A 4 -5.74 -25.79 15.08
CA LYS A 4 -4.54 -24.93 15.11
C LYS A 4 -4.96 -23.52 14.68
N GLU A 5 -4.57 -22.49 15.44
CA GLU A 5 -4.89 -21.11 15.08
C GLU A 5 -4.28 -20.77 13.71
N PRO A 6 -5.01 -20.07 12.82
CA PRO A 6 -4.48 -19.69 11.52
C PRO A 6 -3.32 -18.70 11.70
N LYS A 7 -2.18 -19.01 11.08
CA LYS A 7 -1.01 -18.12 11.05
C LYS A 7 -1.06 -17.28 9.77
N PRO A 8 -0.87 -15.95 9.85
CA PRO A 8 -0.79 -15.13 8.64
C PRO A 8 0.43 -15.52 7.80
N ILE A 9 0.29 -15.42 6.47
CA ILE A 9 1.37 -15.70 5.51
C ILE A 9 2.40 -14.56 5.51
N ALA A 10 1.93 -13.32 5.62
CA ALA A 10 2.75 -12.12 5.67
C ALA A 10 2.09 -11.04 6.56
N THR A 11 2.91 -10.12 7.07
CA THR A 11 2.46 -8.95 7.85
C THR A 11 3.18 -7.71 7.33
N PHE A 12 2.45 -6.83 6.65
CA PHE A 12 2.96 -5.55 6.15
C PHE A 12 2.78 -4.47 7.22
N LYS A 13 3.89 -3.94 7.76
CA LYS A 13 3.88 -2.95 8.83
C LYS A 13 4.24 -1.58 8.26
N HIS A 14 3.28 -0.66 8.27
CA HIS A 14 3.48 0.74 7.91
C HIS A 14 2.41 1.62 8.54
N HIS A 15 1.14 1.29 8.28
CA HIS A 15 0.02 2.07 8.80
C HIS A 15 0.03 2.12 10.34
N LEU A 16 -0.18 3.32 10.87
CA LEU A 16 -0.11 3.63 12.30
C LEU A 16 -1.49 3.65 12.98
N ALA A 17 -2.55 3.48 12.20
CA ALA A 17 -3.93 3.42 12.65
C ALA A 17 -4.71 2.33 11.89
N ALA A 18 -6.01 2.20 12.20
CA ALA A 18 -6.85 1.19 11.59
C ALA A 18 -6.90 1.33 10.06
N ILE A 19 -6.73 0.20 9.35
CA ILE A 19 -6.97 0.12 7.91
C ILE A 19 -8.45 0.31 7.64
N THR A 20 -8.79 1.22 6.73
CA THR A 20 -10.18 1.57 6.37
C THR A 20 -10.61 0.96 5.05
N SER A 21 -9.69 0.74 4.11
CA SER A 21 -9.98 0.12 2.82
C SER A 21 -8.77 -0.64 2.29
N ILE A 22 -9.01 -1.74 1.56
CA ILE A 22 -8.00 -2.54 0.87
C ILE A 22 -8.58 -2.94 -0.49
N GLN A 23 -7.78 -2.83 -1.55
CA GLN A 23 -8.15 -3.39 -2.84
C GLN A 23 -6.95 -3.94 -3.60
N TRP A 24 -7.07 -5.17 -4.08
CA TRP A 24 -6.14 -5.77 -5.03
C TRP A 24 -6.25 -5.10 -6.39
N HIS A 25 -5.12 -4.98 -7.07
CA HIS A 25 -5.08 -4.49 -8.44
C HIS A 25 -5.89 -5.44 -9.35
N PRO A 26 -6.71 -4.93 -10.29
CA PRO A 26 -7.66 -5.76 -11.04
C PRO A 26 -7.01 -6.78 -11.97
N THR A 27 -5.76 -6.56 -12.39
CA THR A 27 -5.04 -7.44 -13.32
C THR A 27 -3.69 -7.92 -12.81
N ASP A 28 -3.21 -7.37 -11.70
CA ASP A 28 -1.91 -7.73 -11.13
C ASP A 28 -2.14 -8.35 -9.75
N THR A 29 -1.85 -9.64 -9.65
CA THR A 29 -2.13 -10.43 -8.46
C THR A 29 -1.17 -10.17 -7.32
N THR A 30 -0.05 -9.49 -7.57
CA THR A 30 0.95 -9.17 -6.53
C THR A 30 0.77 -7.76 -5.98
N VAL A 31 -0.05 -6.91 -6.62
CA VAL A 31 -0.22 -5.51 -6.23
C VAL A 31 -1.53 -5.29 -5.48
N PHE A 32 -1.47 -4.58 -4.36
CA PHE A 32 -2.66 -4.07 -3.67
C PHE A 32 -2.46 -2.64 -3.16
N ALA A 33 -3.58 -1.97 -2.92
CA ALA A 33 -3.64 -0.67 -2.29
C ALA A 33 -4.35 -0.77 -0.92
N ALA A 34 -3.92 0.03 0.04
CA ALA A 34 -4.55 0.12 1.36
C ALA A 34 -4.66 1.59 1.80
N SER A 35 -5.74 1.95 2.50
CA SER A 35 -5.88 3.25 3.17
C SER A 35 -6.05 3.07 4.67
N GLY A 36 -5.55 4.03 5.44
CA GLY A 36 -5.64 4.01 6.89
C GLY A 36 -6.27 5.26 7.49
N ALA A 37 -6.75 5.13 8.72
CA ALA A 37 -7.19 6.24 9.57
C ALA A 37 -6.02 7.16 10.00
N ASP A 38 -4.79 6.83 9.58
CA ASP A 38 -3.59 7.65 9.68
C ASP A 38 -3.44 8.62 8.50
N ASN A 39 -4.48 8.76 7.66
CA ASN A 39 -4.55 9.66 6.52
C ASN A 39 -3.55 9.34 5.40
N GLN A 40 -3.13 8.08 5.31
CA GLN A 40 -2.28 7.59 4.23
C GLN A 40 -3.04 6.60 3.35
N LEU A 41 -2.76 6.64 2.06
CA LEU A 41 -3.07 5.58 1.12
C LEU A 41 -1.75 5.04 0.57
N THR A 42 -1.55 3.74 0.63
CA THR A 42 -0.31 3.07 0.27
C THR A 42 -0.53 2.09 -0.88
N LEU A 43 0.48 1.98 -1.75
CA LEU A 43 0.54 0.96 -2.80
C LEU A 43 1.64 -0.03 -2.47
N TRP A 44 1.34 -1.32 -2.63
CA TRP A 44 2.20 -2.42 -2.24
C TRP A 44 2.35 -3.41 -3.38
N ASP A 45 3.55 -3.97 -3.54
CA ASP A 45 3.80 -5.10 -4.45
C ASP A 45 4.50 -6.24 -3.72
N LEU A 46 3.84 -7.38 -3.66
CA LEU A 46 4.34 -8.61 -3.03
C LEU A 46 5.46 -9.29 -3.82
N ALA A 47 5.63 -8.96 -5.11
CA ALA A 47 6.70 -9.49 -5.94
C ALA A 47 8.05 -8.81 -5.67
N VAL A 48 8.05 -7.66 -4.99
CA VAL A 48 9.28 -6.93 -4.68
C VAL A 48 10.04 -7.65 -3.57
N GLU A 49 11.25 -8.07 -3.91
CA GLU A 49 12.25 -8.60 -3.00
C GLU A 49 13.30 -7.52 -2.74
N LYS A 50 13.94 -7.58 -1.56
CA LYS A 50 15.07 -6.70 -1.27
C LYS A 50 16.29 -7.29 -1.98
N ASP A 51 16.97 -6.51 -2.82
CA ASP A 51 18.24 -6.93 -3.40
C ASP A 51 19.31 -6.93 -2.29
N ASP A 52 20.04 -8.04 -2.13
CA ASP A 52 21.08 -8.18 -1.10
C ASP A 52 22.26 -7.20 -1.31
N ASP A 53 22.41 -6.67 -2.54
CA ASP A 53 23.44 -5.69 -2.91
C ASP A 53 23.07 -4.23 -2.57
N ASP A 54 21.83 -3.96 -2.13
CA ASP A 54 21.36 -2.59 -1.79
C ASP A 54 21.82 -2.10 -0.40
N ASP A 55 22.39 -2.98 0.44
CA ASP A 55 22.91 -2.61 1.76
C ASP A 55 24.15 -1.70 1.67
N ASP A 56 24.81 -1.63 0.50
CA ASP A 56 26.00 -0.83 0.22
C ASP A 56 25.70 0.55 -0.39
N GLN A 57 24.43 0.86 -0.72
CA GLN A 57 24.04 2.18 -1.22
C GLN A 57 23.69 3.13 -0.06
N GLU A 58 24.11 4.39 -0.16
CA GLU A 58 23.71 5.47 0.76
C GLU A 58 22.22 5.80 0.57
N GLN A 59 21.33 4.88 0.95
CA GLN A 59 19.90 5.17 1.04
C GLN A 59 19.65 6.10 2.23
N GLU A 60 18.78 7.09 2.03
CA GLU A 60 18.31 7.97 3.10
C GLU A 60 17.81 7.12 4.28
N ALA A 61 18.17 7.52 5.50
CA ALA A 61 17.82 6.76 6.70
C ALA A 61 16.31 6.45 6.81
N GLU A 62 15.46 7.33 6.28
CA GLU A 62 14.01 7.17 6.26
C GLU A 62 13.53 6.03 5.34
N LEU A 63 14.27 5.73 4.25
CA LEU A 63 13.93 4.65 3.32
C LEU A 63 14.30 3.27 3.89
N ARG A 64 15.33 3.20 4.74
CA ARG A 64 15.80 1.95 5.36
C ARG A 64 14.78 1.33 6.32
N ASP A 65 13.91 2.16 6.89
CA ASP A 65 12.86 1.73 7.82
C ASP A 65 11.55 1.34 7.11
N LEU A 66 11.43 1.59 5.80
CA LEU A 66 10.26 1.21 5.02
C LEU A 66 10.36 -0.24 4.53
N PRO A 67 9.25 -1.00 4.53
CA PRO A 67 9.25 -2.32 3.91
C PRO A 67 9.54 -2.20 2.40
N PRO A 68 10.37 -3.09 1.81
CA PRO A 68 10.71 -3.02 0.39
C PRO A 68 9.49 -3.17 -0.53
N GLN A 69 8.42 -3.83 -0.06
CA GLN A 69 7.17 -3.98 -0.81
C GLN A 69 6.34 -2.68 -0.89
N LEU A 70 6.67 -1.64 -0.13
CA LEU A 70 5.93 -0.38 -0.12
C LEU A 70 6.38 0.51 -1.28
N LEU A 71 5.59 0.53 -2.35
CA LEU A 71 5.92 1.24 -3.59
C LEU A 71 5.60 2.73 -3.56
N PHE A 72 4.56 3.12 -2.82
CA PHE A 72 4.07 4.49 -2.84
C PHE A 72 3.26 4.84 -1.59
N ILE A 73 3.36 6.09 -1.16
CA ILE A 73 2.55 6.68 -0.10
C ILE A 73 1.88 7.94 -0.65
N HIS A 74 0.56 7.90 -0.83
CA HIS A 74 -0.28 9.05 -1.13
C HIS A 74 -0.77 9.71 0.17
N GLN A 75 -0.62 11.02 0.26
CA GLN A 75 -1.02 11.85 1.40
C GLN A 75 -1.81 13.08 0.94
N GLY A 76 -2.40 13.81 1.89
CA GLY A 76 -3.14 15.06 1.64
C GLY A 76 -4.65 14.94 1.88
N GLN A 77 -5.18 13.72 1.93
CA GLN A 77 -6.56 13.46 2.34
C GLN A 77 -6.69 13.33 3.86
N LYS A 78 -7.91 13.52 4.40
CA LYS A 78 -8.21 13.33 5.82
C LYS A 78 -9.41 12.40 5.99
N ASP A 79 -9.30 11.41 6.87
CA ASP A 79 -10.34 10.42 7.15
C ASP A 79 -10.79 9.67 5.88
N ILE A 80 -9.85 8.95 5.26
CA ILE A 80 -10.05 8.20 4.02
C ILE A 80 -11.00 7.02 4.28
N LYS A 81 -12.05 6.88 3.46
CA LYS A 81 -13.10 5.87 3.60
C LYS A 81 -12.94 4.71 2.64
N GLU A 82 -12.77 4.99 1.35
CA GLU A 82 -12.73 3.99 0.30
C GLU A 82 -11.63 4.33 -0.71
N LEU A 83 -11.07 3.28 -1.32
CA LEU A 83 -10.17 3.39 -2.46
C LEU A 83 -10.59 2.39 -3.54
N HIS A 84 -10.41 2.77 -4.81
CA HIS A 84 -10.69 1.93 -5.96
C HIS A 84 -9.70 2.16 -7.10
N TRP A 85 -9.14 1.07 -7.62
CA TRP A 85 -8.45 0.97 -8.90
C TRP A 85 -9.43 1.14 -10.06
N HIS A 86 -9.04 1.93 -11.06
CA HIS A 86 -9.80 2.08 -12.29
C HIS A 86 -9.50 0.93 -13.26
N THR A 87 -10.51 0.13 -13.62
CA THR A 87 -10.31 -1.09 -14.41
C THR A 87 -9.89 -0.85 -15.87
N GLN A 88 -10.19 0.32 -16.44
CA GLN A 88 -9.83 0.65 -17.83
C GLN A 88 -8.56 1.51 -17.95
N ILE A 89 -8.05 2.03 -16.82
CA ILE A 89 -6.93 2.98 -16.80
C ILE A 89 -5.92 2.43 -15.79
N PRO A 90 -4.97 1.59 -16.23
CA PRO A 90 -3.97 0.99 -15.35
C PRO A 90 -3.23 2.05 -14.53
N GLY A 91 -2.91 1.71 -13.28
CA GLY A 91 -2.24 2.62 -12.35
C GLY A 91 -3.09 3.74 -11.75
N LEU A 92 -4.34 3.93 -12.19
CA LEU A 92 -5.22 4.99 -11.66
C LEU A 92 -5.98 4.51 -10.43
N VAL A 93 -5.86 5.25 -9.34
CA VAL A 93 -6.59 5.05 -8.08
C VAL A 93 -7.48 6.24 -7.82
N VAL A 94 -8.69 5.96 -7.33
CA VAL A 94 -9.66 6.94 -6.84
C VAL A 94 -9.88 6.68 -5.36
N SER A 95 -9.84 7.72 -4.54
CA SER A 95 -10.09 7.62 -3.10
C SER A 95 -11.06 8.68 -2.60
N THR A 96 -11.91 8.28 -1.64
CA THR A 96 -12.88 9.18 -0.99
C THR A 96 -12.44 9.46 0.45
N ALA A 97 -12.60 10.72 0.87
CA ALA A 97 -12.21 11.19 2.19
C ALA A 97 -13.13 12.30 2.68
N SER A 98 -13.04 12.66 3.96
CA SER A 98 -13.85 13.75 4.54
C SER A 98 -13.60 15.12 3.87
N ASN A 99 -12.42 15.31 3.28
CA ASN A 99 -12.01 16.55 2.63
C ASN A 99 -12.11 16.51 1.09
N GLY A 100 -12.59 15.43 0.48
CA GLY A 100 -12.82 15.37 -0.96
C GLY A 100 -12.60 14.00 -1.59
N ILE A 101 -12.37 14.04 -2.90
CA ILE A 101 -12.06 12.88 -3.74
C ILE A 101 -10.74 13.16 -4.43
N ASP A 102 -9.82 12.21 -4.37
CA ASP A 102 -8.56 12.27 -5.10
C ASP A 102 -8.60 11.25 -6.23
N ILE A 103 -8.02 11.61 -7.36
CA ILE A 103 -7.84 10.76 -8.53
C ILE A 103 -6.38 10.92 -8.94
N PHE A 104 -5.58 9.88 -8.76
CA PHE A 104 -4.14 9.94 -9.02
C PHE A 104 -3.66 8.66 -9.69
N ARG A 105 -2.55 8.77 -10.43
CA ARG A 105 -1.88 7.65 -11.09
C ARG A 105 -0.42 7.63 -10.65
N SER A 106 0.04 6.50 -10.14
CA SER A 106 1.45 6.25 -9.83
C SER A 106 2.23 5.84 -11.09
N ILE A 107 3.55 6.02 -11.09
CA ILE A 107 4.45 5.42 -12.10
C ILE A 107 4.76 3.96 -11.72
N SER A 108 4.75 3.65 -10.44
CA SER A 108 5.12 2.34 -9.88
C SER A 108 4.13 1.22 -10.18
N VAL A 109 2.95 1.54 -10.75
CA VAL A 109 1.84 0.60 -11.01
C VAL A 109 1.03 1.06 -12.21
#